data_AF-A0A964E1A4-F1
#
_entry.id   AF-A0A964E1A4-F1
#
_cell.length_a   1.000
_cell.length_b   1.000
_cell.length_c   1.000
_cell.angle_alpha   90.00
_cell.angle_beta   90.00
_cell.angle_gamma   90.00
#
_symmetry.space_group_name_H-M   'P 1'
#
loop_
_entity.id
_entity.type
_entity.pdbx_description
1 polymer ?
#
loop_
_entity_poly.entity_id
_entity_poly.type
_entity_poly.pdbx_seq_one_letter_code
_entity_poly.pdbx_strand_id
1 'polypeptide(L)'
;METARWIIVFVAAVTAVGGLCADWFIPYGARQHLKNPAWKPHAKFHNAQGILMGTGQGMLAIGLLMVMRLSLKTTILSALIASLYWVALMFARLFPDTAWVDPEFAVPNPHLLGLAPQQLIGWMLLSLLALAVLVASLAG
;
A
#
# COMPACT_ATOMS: atom_id res chain seq x y z
N MET A 1 -11.74 6.09 -19.39
CA MET A 1 -12.08 4.91 -18.57
C MET A 1 -11.01 3.83 -18.58
N GLU A 2 -10.58 3.34 -19.75
CA GLU A 2 -9.58 2.27 -19.85
C GLU A 2 -8.22 2.59 -19.24
N THR A 3 -7.69 3.79 -19.50
CA THR A 3 -6.43 4.25 -18.90
C THR A 3 -6.50 4.24 -17.37
N ALA A 4 -7.59 4.74 -16.79
CA ALA A 4 -7.80 4.76 -15.35
C ALA A 4 -7.85 3.34 -14.76
N ARG A 5 -8.51 2.40 -15.45
CA ARG A 5 -8.56 0.99 -15.05
C ARG A 5 -7.17 0.42 -14.87
N TRP A 6 -6.28 0.57 -15.85
CA TRP A 6 -4.94 -0.03 -15.79
C TRP A 6 -4.01 0.66 -14.77
N ILE A 7 -4.16 1.96 -14.55
CA ILE A 7 -3.45 2.64 -13.46
C ILE A 7 -3.87 2.06 -12.10
N ILE A 8 -5.18 1.88 -11.86
CA ILE A 8 -5.67 1.32 -10.59
C ILE A 8 -5.27 -0.14 -10.45
N VAL A 9 -5.32 -0.95 -11.53
CA VAL A 9 -4.87 -2.34 -11.51
C VAL A 9 -3.40 -2.44 -11.11
N PHE A 10 -2.54 -1.58 -11.66
CA PHE A 10 -1.14 -1.51 -11.28
C PHE A 10 -0.99 -1.20 -9.78
N VAL A 11 -1.64 -0.14 -9.28
CA VAL A 11 -1.56 0.23 -7.86
C VAL A 11 -2.11 -0.88 -6.96
N ALA A 12 -3.25 -1.46 -7.31
CA ALA A 12 -3.89 -2.53 -6.56
C ALA A 12 -3.03 -3.81 -6.54
N ALA A 13 -2.33 -4.13 -7.63
CA ALA A 13 -1.38 -5.24 -7.66
C ALA A 13 -0.21 -4.98 -6.70
N VAL A 14 0.35 -3.77 -6.72
CA VAL A 14 1.40 -3.37 -5.76
C VAL A 14 0.89 -3.44 -4.32
N THR A 15 -0.33 -2.97 -4.03
CA THR A 15 -0.95 -3.11 -2.71
C THR A 15 -1.13 -4.58 -2.32
N ALA A 16 -1.49 -5.44 -3.28
CA ALA A 16 -1.78 -6.84 -3.00
C ALA A 16 -0.55 -7.65 -2.55
N VAL A 17 0.60 -7.38 -3.17
CA VAL A 17 1.84 -8.15 -2.96
C VAL A 17 2.92 -7.40 -2.20
N GLY A 18 2.84 -6.06 -2.12
CA GLY A 18 3.91 -5.19 -1.62
C GLY A 18 4.30 -5.50 -0.18
N GLY A 19 3.32 -5.60 0.73
CA GLY A 19 3.58 -5.96 2.12
C GLY A 19 4.19 -7.35 2.26
N LEU A 20 3.68 -8.35 1.54
CA LEU A 20 4.25 -9.71 1.57
C LEU A 20 5.69 -9.74 1.04
N CYS A 21 5.98 -9.00 -0.01
CA CYS A 21 7.32 -8.86 -0.56
C CYS A 21 8.26 -8.18 0.45
N ALA A 22 7.89 -7.01 0.96
CA ALA A 22 8.73 -6.22 1.87
C ALA A 22 8.93 -6.94 3.22
N ASP A 23 7.89 -7.53 3.77
CA ASP A 23 7.88 -7.93 5.19
C ASP A 23 8.23 -9.41 5.39
N TRP A 24 8.22 -10.20 4.32
CA TRP A 24 8.48 -11.65 4.38
C TRP A 24 9.53 -12.15 3.39
N PHE A 25 9.38 -11.82 2.10
CA PHE A 25 10.21 -12.42 1.04
C PHE A 25 11.56 -11.73 0.85
N ILE A 26 11.59 -10.39 0.78
CA ILE A 26 12.82 -9.62 0.54
C ILE A 26 13.63 -9.62 1.84
N PRO A 27 14.84 -10.22 1.88
CA PRO A 27 15.57 -10.39 3.14
C PRO A 27 15.85 -9.09 3.89
N TYR A 28 16.12 -8.00 3.15
CA TYR A 28 16.38 -6.68 3.73
C TYR A 28 15.18 -6.11 4.48
N GLY A 29 13.96 -6.23 3.92
CA GLY A 29 12.76 -5.73 4.58
C GLY A 29 12.25 -6.71 5.65
N ALA A 30 12.34 -8.01 5.39
CA ALA A 30 11.81 -9.03 6.30
C ALA A 30 12.49 -9.03 7.68
N ARG A 31 13.80 -8.75 7.72
CA ARG A 31 14.54 -8.59 8.99
C ARG A 31 14.12 -7.36 9.79
N GLN A 32 13.46 -6.38 9.16
CA GLN A 32 12.88 -5.21 9.81
C GLN A 32 11.42 -5.44 10.25
N HIS A 33 10.82 -6.58 9.88
CA HIS A 33 9.41 -6.87 10.03
C HIS A 33 9.19 -8.29 10.64
N LEU A 34 8.45 -9.18 9.98
CA LEU A 34 8.07 -10.50 10.52
C LEU A 34 9.26 -11.37 10.97
N LYS A 35 10.41 -11.25 10.30
CA LYS A 35 11.62 -12.01 10.63
C LYS A 35 12.54 -11.29 11.64
N ASN A 36 12.14 -10.13 12.15
CA ASN A 36 12.85 -9.46 13.23
C ASN A 36 12.68 -10.24 14.55
N PRO A 37 13.76 -10.72 15.20
CA PRO A 37 13.65 -11.37 16.51
C PRO A 37 13.31 -10.41 17.65
N ALA A 38 13.56 -9.10 17.51
CA ALA A 38 13.25 -8.09 18.53
C ALA A 38 11.74 -7.78 18.62
N TRP A 39 10.99 -8.03 17.54
CA TRP A 39 9.54 -7.81 17.53
C TRP A 39 8.81 -8.83 18.42
N LYS A 40 7.99 -8.30 19.34
CA LYS A 40 7.10 -9.12 20.16
C LYS A 40 6.09 -9.87 19.28
N PRO A 41 5.61 -11.06 19.71
CA PRO A 41 4.65 -11.84 18.94
C PRO A 41 3.41 -11.05 18.47
N HIS A 42 2.91 -10.12 19.28
CA HIS A 42 1.75 -9.32 18.93
C HIS A 42 2.01 -8.26 17.84
N ALA A 43 3.23 -7.70 17.78
CA ALA A 43 3.61 -6.81 16.68
C ALA A 43 3.64 -7.57 15.35
N LYS A 44 4.17 -8.80 15.36
CA LYS A 44 4.14 -9.70 14.20
C LYS A 44 2.72 -10.06 13.77
N PHE A 45 1.80 -10.26 14.72
CA PHE A 45 0.38 -10.46 14.44
C PHE A 45 -0.22 -9.27 13.68
N HIS A 46 -0.03 -8.03 14.16
CA HIS A 46 -0.55 -6.85 13.48
C HIS A 46 0.12 -6.60 12.13
N ASN A 47 1.39 -6.96 11.96
CA ASN A 47 2.03 -6.89 10.65
C ASN A 47 1.43 -7.93 9.69
N ALA A 48 1.26 -9.19 10.10
CA ALA A 48 0.60 -10.20 9.29
C ALA A 48 -0.84 -9.79 8.92
N GLN A 49 -1.56 -9.19 9.88
CA GLN A 49 -2.87 -8.57 9.62
C GLN A 49 -2.77 -7.49 8.54
N GLY A 50 -1.80 -6.57 8.64
CA GLY A 50 -1.57 -5.52 7.63
C GLY A 50 -1.28 -6.08 6.23
N ILE A 51 -0.44 -7.12 6.13
CA ILE A 51 -0.15 -7.82 4.87
C ILE A 51 -1.45 -8.37 4.27
N LEU A 52 -2.25 -9.10 5.06
CA LEU A 52 -3.50 -9.69 4.59
C LEU A 52 -4.55 -8.64 4.20
N MET A 53 -4.61 -7.51 4.91
CA MET A 53 -5.48 -6.39 4.53
C MET A 53 -5.07 -5.81 3.16
N GLY A 54 -3.78 -5.55 2.94
CA GLY A 54 -3.27 -5.10 1.64
C GLY A 54 -3.55 -6.09 0.51
N THR A 55 -3.28 -7.39 0.75
CA THR A 55 -3.61 -8.48 -0.20
C THR A 55 -5.09 -8.50 -0.54
N GLY A 56 -5.98 -8.50 0.45
CA GLY A 56 -7.42 -8.52 0.25
C GLY A 56 -7.93 -7.28 -0.49
N GLN A 57 -7.46 -6.09 -0.12
CA GLN A 57 -7.84 -4.82 -0.76
C GLN A 57 -7.40 -4.78 -2.23
N GLY A 58 -6.17 -5.15 -2.53
CA GLY A 58 -5.66 -5.18 -3.89
C GLY A 58 -6.41 -6.19 -4.77
N MET A 59 -6.63 -7.41 -4.28
CA MET A 59 -7.41 -8.42 -5.00
C MET A 59 -8.85 -7.97 -5.24
N LEU A 60 -9.50 -7.36 -4.24
CA LEU A 60 -10.87 -6.86 -4.37
C LEU A 60 -10.97 -5.74 -5.41
N ALA A 61 -10.05 -4.76 -5.38
CA ALA A 61 -10.03 -3.67 -6.35
C ALA A 61 -9.82 -4.19 -7.79
N ILE A 62 -8.91 -5.15 -7.99
CA ILE A 62 -8.70 -5.79 -9.29
C ILE A 62 -9.96 -6.55 -9.72
N GLY A 63 -10.55 -7.35 -8.83
CA GLY A 63 -11.77 -8.11 -9.10
C GLY A 63 -12.92 -7.21 -9.55
N LEU A 64 -13.14 -6.08 -8.87
CA LEU A 64 -14.15 -5.10 -9.27
C LEU A 64 -13.91 -4.54 -10.68
N LEU A 65 -12.66 -4.24 -11.05
CA LEU A 65 -12.32 -3.69 -12.36
C LEU A 65 -12.33 -4.70 -13.51
N MET A 66 -12.13 -5.98 -13.21
CA MET A 66 -12.07 -7.04 -14.22
C MET A 66 -13.40 -7.75 -14.43
N VAL A 67 -14.23 -7.85 -13.39
CA VAL A 67 -15.48 -8.63 -13.43
C VAL A 67 -16.71 -7.74 -13.59
N MET A 68 -16.74 -6.56 -12.97
CA MET A 68 -17.91 -5.68 -13.03
C MET A 68 -17.89 -4.81 -14.27
N ARG A 69 -19.06 -4.30 -14.67
CA ARG A 69 -19.17 -3.30 -15.75
C ARG A 69 -18.29 -2.07 -15.40
N LEU A 70 -17.38 -1.73 -16.31
CA LEU A 70 -16.54 -0.54 -16.16
C LEU A 70 -17.41 0.72 -16.23
N SER A 71 -17.36 1.52 -15.17
CA SER A 71 -18.11 2.78 -15.00
C SER A 71 -17.34 3.70 -14.05
N LEU A 72 -17.71 4.98 -14.00
CA LEU A 72 -17.09 5.92 -13.06
C LEU A 72 -17.25 5.44 -11.61
N LYS A 73 -18.42 4.91 -11.24
CA LYS A 73 -18.71 4.38 -9.90
C LYS A 73 -17.79 3.21 -9.53
N THR A 74 -17.66 2.21 -10.42
CA THR A 74 -16.79 1.05 -10.18
C THR A 74 -15.32 1.45 -10.16
N THR A 75 -14.92 2.45 -10.95
CA THR A 75 -13.56 3.00 -10.97
C THR A 75 -13.22 3.70 -9.65
N ILE A 76 -14.08 4.61 -9.18
CA ILE A 76 -13.90 5.33 -7.91
C ILE A 76 -13.87 4.35 -6.74
N LEU A 77 -14.81 3.39 -6.68
CA LEU A 77 -14.85 2.40 -5.61
C LEU A 77 -13.56 1.57 -5.55
N SER A 78 -13.06 1.13 -6.70
CA SER A 78 -11.80 0.35 -6.77
C SER A 78 -10.59 1.18 -6.33
N ALA A 79 -10.54 2.47 -6.73
CA ALA A 79 -9.49 3.38 -6.29
C ALA A 79 -9.54 3.63 -4.77
N LEU A 80 -10.73 3.83 -4.20
CA LEU A 80 -10.91 4.00 -2.75
C LEU A 80 -10.43 2.77 -1.97
N ILE A 81 -10.83 1.57 -2.39
CA ILE A 81 -10.40 0.30 -1.78
C ILE A 81 -8.88 0.17 -1.82
N ALA A 82 -8.26 0.41 -2.98
CA ALA A 82 -6.81 0.33 -3.14
C ALA A 82 -6.05 1.42 -2.34
N SER A 83 -6.66 2.59 -2.13
CA SER A 83 -6.06 3.71 -1.40
C SER A 83 -6.02 3.51 0.11
N LEU A 84 -6.99 2.77 0.66
CA LEU A 84 -7.23 2.73 2.11
C LEU A 84 -6.02 2.20 2.90
N TYR A 85 -5.30 1.23 2.34
CA TYR A 85 -4.03 0.75 2.91
C TYR A 85 -3.00 1.86 3.04
N TRP A 86 -2.75 2.59 1.95
CA TRP A 86 -1.73 3.64 1.88
C TRP A 86 -2.10 4.86 2.72
N VAL A 87 -3.38 5.25 2.75
CA VAL A 87 -3.87 6.30 3.65
C VAL A 87 -3.66 5.87 5.09
N ALA A 88 -4.11 4.68 5.49
CA ALA A 88 -3.91 4.20 6.86
C ALA A 88 -2.43 4.17 7.25
N LEU A 89 -1.55 3.72 6.35
CA LEU A 89 -0.10 3.73 6.52
C LEU A 89 0.43 5.16 6.74
N MET A 90 0.00 6.15 5.95
CA MET A 90 0.38 7.56 6.11
C MET A 90 0.00 8.11 7.50
N PHE A 91 -1.20 7.78 7.98
CA PHE A 91 -1.73 8.29 9.25
C PHE A 91 -1.26 7.49 10.47
N ALA A 92 -0.71 6.30 10.31
CA ALA A 92 -0.24 5.46 11.41
C ALA A 92 0.77 6.18 12.32
N ARG A 93 1.65 7.02 11.75
CA ARG A 93 2.66 7.79 12.49
C ARG A 93 2.07 8.84 13.46
N LEU A 94 0.79 9.17 13.34
CA LEU A 94 0.12 10.09 14.28
C LEU A 94 -0.19 9.45 15.63
N PHE A 95 -0.17 8.11 15.71
CA PHE A 95 -0.39 7.40 16.96
C PHE A 95 0.91 7.38 17.79
N PRO A 96 0.81 7.48 19.13
CA PRO A 96 1.98 7.44 20.02
C PRO A 96 2.86 6.21 19.78
N ASP A 97 4.18 6.39 19.86
CA ASP A 97 5.21 5.35 19.77
C ASP A 97 5.23 4.51 18.48
N THR A 98 4.54 4.94 17.43
CA THR A 98 4.65 4.35 16.09
C THR A 98 5.79 5.01 15.32
N ALA A 99 6.55 4.28 14.51
CA ALA A 99 7.65 4.82 13.69
C ALA A 99 7.67 4.23 12.28
N TRP A 100 8.26 4.97 11.33
CA TRP A 100 8.49 4.44 9.98
C TRP A 100 9.55 3.34 9.98
N VAL A 101 10.55 3.48 10.83
CA VAL A 101 11.68 2.57 10.90
C VAL A 101 12.04 2.44 12.37
N ASP A 102 12.26 1.22 12.83
CA ASP A 102 12.75 1.00 14.19
C ASP A 102 14.14 1.64 14.36
N PRO A 103 14.48 2.17 15.56
CA PRO A 103 15.75 2.83 15.79
C PRO A 103 16.99 2.01 15.39
N GLU A 104 16.91 0.68 15.50
CA GLU A 104 17.99 -0.24 15.11
C GLU A 104 18.29 -0.24 13.60
N PHE A 105 17.35 0.23 12.76
CA PHE A 105 17.50 0.31 11.30
C PHE A 105 17.61 1.74 10.77
N ALA A 106 17.76 2.75 11.62
CA ALA A 106 17.82 4.16 11.19
C ALA A 106 19.07 4.48 10.32
N VAL A 107 20.22 3.86 10.61
CA VAL A 107 21.48 4.05 9.85
C VAL A 107 21.49 3.34 8.48
N PRO A 108 21.04 2.08 8.36
CA PRO A 108 21.06 1.40 7.06
C PRO A 108 19.94 1.81 6.09
N ASN A 109 18.98 2.67 6.48
CA ASN A 109 17.82 2.97 5.65
C ASN A 109 17.95 4.35 4.97
N PRO A 110 18.38 4.42 3.70
CA PRO A 110 18.54 5.70 3.01
C PRO A 110 17.18 6.36 2.80
N HIS A 111 17.02 7.58 3.30
CA HIS A 111 15.87 8.42 3.03
C HIS A 111 16.07 9.09 1.66
N LEU A 112 15.16 8.83 0.72
CA LEU A 112 15.14 9.54 -0.56
C LEU A 112 14.20 10.74 -0.42
N LEU A 113 14.69 11.95 -0.72
CA LEU A 113 13.94 13.21 -0.53
C LEU A 113 13.48 13.43 0.92
N GLY A 114 14.21 12.87 1.91
CA GLY A 114 13.84 12.93 3.32
C GLY A 114 12.71 11.96 3.73
N LEU A 115 12.18 11.17 2.80
CA LEU A 115 11.09 10.22 3.04
C LEU A 115 11.61 8.81 3.25
N ALA A 116 11.02 8.09 4.21
CA ALA A 116 11.22 6.65 4.34
C ALA A 116 10.66 5.94 3.09
N PRO A 117 11.21 4.78 2.69
CA PRO A 117 10.81 4.10 1.46
C PRO A 117 9.29 3.89 1.31
N GLN A 118 8.62 3.45 2.37
CA GLN A 118 7.17 3.25 2.37
C GLN A 118 6.36 4.56 2.28
N GLN A 119 6.92 5.67 2.76
CA GLN A 119 6.30 6.99 2.61
C GLN A 119 6.36 7.44 1.15
N LEU A 120 7.54 7.35 0.53
CA LEU A 120 7.71 7.71 -0.87
C LEU A 120 6.80 6.87 -1.77
N ILE A 121 6.79 5.54 -1.56
CA ILE A 121 5.91 4.62 -2.30
C ILE A 121 4.44 4.98 -2.08
N GLY A 122 4.03 5.22 -0.84
CA GLY A 122 2.65 5.61 -0.53
C GLY A 122 2.20 6.88 -1.26
N TRP A 123 3.02 7.93 -1.25
CA TRP A 123 2.70 9.17 -1.98
C TRP A 123 2.61 8.97 -3.49
N MET A 124 3.52 8.18 -4.09
CA MET A 124 3.47 7.87 -5.52
C MET A 124 2.18 7.13 -5.88
N LEU A 125 1.83 6.08 -5.11
CA LEU A 125 0.65 5.26 -5.40
C LEU A 125 -0.65 6.02 -5.15
N LEU A 126 -0.73 6.83 -4.09
CA LEU A 126 -1.88 7.71 -3.85
C LEU A 126 -2.06 8.75 -4.95
N SER A 127 -0.96 9.33 -5.46
CA SER A 127 -0.99 10.27 -6.57
C SER A 127 -1.46 9.61 -7.87
N LEU A 128 -1.02 8.37 -8.14
CA LEU A 128 -1.50 7.59 -9.28
C LEU A 128 -2.99 7.27 -9.18
N LEU A 129 -3.50 6.93 -8.00
CA LEU A 129 -4.94 6.70 -7.79
C LEU A 129 -5.75 7.99 -8.00
N ALA A 130 -5.27 9.12 -7.49
CA ALA A 130 -5.91 10.42 -7.70
C ALA A 130 -5.95 10.79 -9.20
N LEU A 131 -4.84 10.58 -9.91
CA LEU A 131 -4.77 10.77 -11.36
C LEU A 131 -5.73 9.84 -12.10
N ALA A 132 -5.82 8.57 -11.72
CA ALA A 132 -6.75 7.63 -12.34
C ALA A 132 -8.20 8.07 -12.18
N VAL A 133 -8.59 8.55 -10.99
CA VAL A 133 -9.93 9.09 -10.74
C VAL A 133 -10.18 10.34 -11.58
N LEU A 134 -9.22 11.27 -11.67
CA LEU A 134 -9.34 12.46 -12.52
C LEU A 134 -9.54 12.08 -14.00
N VAL A 135 -8.70 11.18 -14.52
CA VAL A 135 -8.80 10.69 -15.91
C VAL A 135 -10.14 9.99 -16.16
N ALA A 136 -10.66 9.24 -15.18
CA ALA A 136 -11.97 8.60 -15.30
C ALA A 136 -13.10 9.63 -15.36
N SER A 137 -13.06 10.65 -14.49
CA SER A 137 -14.06 11.71 -14.42
C SER A 137 -14.11 12.59 -15.67
N LEU A 138 -12.98 12.78 -16.36
CA LEU A 138 -12.92 13.54 -17.61
C LEU A 138 -13.35 12.73 -18.84
N ALA A 139 -13.43 11.40 -18.71
CA ALA A 139 -13.75 10.48 -19.80
C ALA A 139 -15.17 9.91 -19.73
N GLY A 140 -15.95 10.29 -18.72
CA GLY A 140 -17.37 9.93 -18.54
C GLY A 140 -18.27 11.11 -18.87
#